data_AF-A0A8I0H671-F1
#
_entry.id   AF-A0A8I0H671-F1
#
_cell.length_a   1.000
_cell.length_b   1.000
_cell.length_c   1.000
_cell.angle_alpha   90.00
_cell.angle_beta   90.00
_cell.angle_gamma   90.00
#
_symmetry.space_group_name_H-M   'P 1'
#
loop_
_entity.id
_entity.type
_entity.pdbx_description
1 polymer ?
#
loop_
_entity_poly.entity_id
_entity_poly.type
_entity_poly.pdbx_seq_one_letter_code
_entity_poly.pdbx_strand_id
1 'polypeptide(L)'
;SLSEIAMTYGYVYVAQIALGANPAQAVKVIQEAESYNGPSLIIGYAPCELHGIAKGGMNHCQDEMKKAVKAGYWNLFSFNPA
;
A
#
# COMPACT_ATOMS: atom_id res chain seq x y z
N SER A 1 3.08 13.35 -2.61
CA SER A 1 2.76 12.01 -3.14
C SER A 1 1.30 11.93 -3.59
N LEU A 2 0.87 10.95 -4.40
CA LEU A 2 -0.55 10.81 -4.83
C LEU A 2 -1.50 10.72 -3.62
N SER A 3 -1.10 9.98 -2.59
CA SER A 3 -1.86 9.87 -1.35
C SER A 3 -2.01 11.21 -0.64
N GLU A 4 -0.97 12.04 -0.56
CA GLU A 4 -1.08 13.37 0.05
C GLU A 4 -2.11 14.24 -0.68
N ILE A 5 -2.11 14.22 -2.01
CA ILE A 5 -3.08 14.96 -2.82
C ILE A 5 -4.50 14.49 -2.48
N ALA A 6 -4.74 13.17 -2.46
CA ALA A 6 -6.04 12.61 -2.09
C ALA A 6 -6.47 12.96 -0.64
N MET A 7 -5.52 12.94 0.30
CA MET A 7 -5.77 13.31 1.70
C MET A 7 -6.16 14.79 1.86
N THR A 8 -5.69 15.69 0.97
CA THR A 8 -6.05 17.13 1.05
C THR A 8 -7.54 17.41 0.87
N TYR A 9 -8.29 16.51 0.22
CA TYR A 9 -9.74 16.65 0.09
C TYR A 9 -10.48 16.48 1.42
N GLY A 10 -9.88 15.78 2.40
CA GLY A 10 -10.44 15.62 3.75
C GLY A 10 -11.65 14.67 3.85
N TYR A 11 -12.24 14.22 2.74
CA TYR A 11 -13.37 13.29 2.71
C TYR A 11 -13.06 11.98 1.95
N VAL A 12 -11.80 11.74 1.61
CA VAL A 12 -11.37 10.52 0.90
C VAL A 12 -10.65 9.62 1.89
N TYR A 13 -11.06 8.36 2.01
CA TYR A 13 -10.29 7.35 2.71
C TYR A 13 -9.04 7.01 1.89
N VAL A 14 -7.85 7.07 2.47
CA VAL A 14 -6.60 6.85 1.73
C VAL A 14 -5.72 5.85 2.48
N ALA A 15 -5.25 4.80 1.81
CA ALA A 15 -4.31 3.85 2.39
C ALA A 15 -3.19 3.48 1.43
N GLN A 16 -2.00 3.24 1.98
CA GLN A 16 -0.90 2.57 1.28
C GLN A 16 -0.67 1.18 1.86
N ILE A 17 -0.57 0.19 0.97
CA ILE A 17 -0.39 -1.23 1.34
C ILE A 17 0.81 -1.85 0.63
N ALA A 18 1.37 -2.89 1.23
CA ALA A 18 2.30 -3.80 0.56
C ALA A 18 2.12 -5.20 1.17
N LEU A 19 1.57 -6.13 0.38
CA LEU A 19 1.19 -7.47 0.88
C LEU A 19 2.37 -8.21 1.50
N GLY A 20 3.54 -8.20 0.86
CA GLY A 20 4.73 -8.90 1.38
C GLY A 20 5.33 -8.28 2.64
N ALA A 21 4.97 -7.03 2.96
CA ALA A 21 5.43 -6.37 4.18
C ALA A 21 4.47 -6.62 5.36
N ASN A 22 3.16 -6.47 5.15
CA ASN A 22 2.15 -6.66 6.20
C ASN A 22 0.79 -7.09 5.61
N PRO A 23 0.56 -8.40 5.43
CA PRO A 23 -0.71 -8.92 4.89
C PRO A 23 -1.91 -8.57 5.77
N ALA A 24 -1.73 -8.56 7.10
CA ALA A 24 -2.79 -8.27 8.06
C ALA A 24 -3.27 -6.82 7.93
N GLN A 25 -2.35 -5.86 7.78
CA GLN A 25 -2.71 -4.48 7.49
C GLN A 25 -3.43 -4.34 6.16
N ALA A 26 -2.98 -5.04 5.10
CA ALA A 26 -3.63 -4.99 3.80
C ALA A 26 -5.09 -5.45 3.85
N VAL A 27 -5.38 -6.59 4.49
CA VAL A 27 -6.75 -7.08 4.66
C VAL A 27 -7.60 -6.09 5.47
N LYS A 28 -7.06 -5.58 6.58
CA LYS A 28 -7.74 -4.59 7.42
C LYS A 28 -8.15 -3.36 6.62
N VAL A 29 -7.22 -2.73 5.88
CA VAL A 29 -7.54 -1.49 5.18
C VAL A 29 -8.43 -1.70 3.96
N ILE A 30 -8.42 -2.88 3.34
CA ILE A 30 -9.39 -3.24 2.30
C ILE A 30 -10.80 -3.28 2.89
N GLN A 31 -10.98 -3.89 4.07
CA GLN A 31 -12.27 -3.91 4.76
C GLN A 31 -12.71 -2.50 5.19
N GLU A 32 -11.81 -1.70 5.77
CA GLU A 32 -12.09 -0.31 6.16
C GLU A 32 -12.51 0.53 4.95
N ALA A 33 -11.76 0.47 3.86
CA ALA A 33 -12.02 1.20 2.62
C ALA A 33 -13.36 0.81 1.97
N GLU A 34 -13.74 -0.46 2.01
CA GLU A 34 -15.00 -0.96 1.45
C GLU A 34 -16.19 -0.52 2.31
N SER A 35 -16.04 -0.53 3.64
CA SER A 35 -17.08 -0.09 4.59
C SER A 35 -17.27 1.44 4.65
N TYR A 36 -16.31 2.21 4.13
CA TYR A 36 -16.37 3.66 4.17
C TYR A 36 -17.46 4.20 3.25
N ASN A 37 -18.43 4.92 3.81
CA ASN A 37 -19.52 5.54 3.05
C ASN A 37 -19.07 6.82 2.34
N GLY A 38 -18.14 6.66 1.39
CA GLY A 38 -17.50 7.74 0.65
C GLY A 38 -16.44 7.20 -0.31
N PRO A 39 -15.69 8.09 -0.98
CA PRO A 39 -14.63 7.66 -1.89
C PRO A 39 -13.43 7.09 -1.13
N SER A 40 -12.90 5.96 -1.62
CA SER A 40 -11.74 5.27 -1.06
C SER A 40 -10.65 5.08 -2.11
N LEU A 41 -9.40 5.30 -1.71
CA LEU A 41 -8.19 5.10 -2.52
C LEU A 41 -7.20 4.19 -1.79
N ILE A 42 -6.89 3.04 -2.38
CA ILE A 42 -5.84 2.13 -1.91
C ILE A 42 -4.71 2.13 -2.94
N ILE A 43 -3.49 2.43 -2.50
CA ILE A 43 -2.29 2.38 -3.33
C ILE A 43 -1.43 1.20 -2.86
N GLY A 44 -1.30 0.19 -3.72
CA GLY A 44 -0.49 -1.00 -3.43
C GLY A 44 0.90 -0.92 -4.05
N TYR A 45 1.93 -1.26 -3.28
CA TYR A 45 3.26 -1.50 -3.84
C TYR A 45 3.28 -2.82 -4.60
N ALA A 46 3.49 -2.75 -5.92
CA ALA A 46 3.50 -3.88 -6.84
C ALA A 46 4.86 -3.99 -7.54
N PRO A 47 5.80 -4.81 -7.03
CA PRO A 47 7.01 -5.15 -7.75
C PRO A 47 6.67 -5.78 -9.11
N CYS A 48 7.42 -5.39 -10.14
CA CYS A 48 7.28 -5.89 -11.51
C CYS A 48 8.63 -6.47 -11.95
N GLU A 49 8.62 -7.38 -12.91
CA GLU A 49 9.84 -7.95 -13.51
C GLU A 49 10.79 -6.88 -14.05
N LEU A 50 10.26 -5.76 -14.56
CA LEU A 50 11.02 -4.61 -15.04
C LEU A 50 11.85 -3.91 -13.95
N HIS A 51 11.55 -4.13 -12.68
CA HIS A 51 12.35 -3.63 -11.56
C HIS A 51 13.65 -4.43 -11.35
N GLY A 52 13.84 -5.54 -12.09
CA GLY A 52 15.09 -6.31 -12.05
C GLY A 52 15.35 -6.95 -10.68
N ILE A 53 14.34 -7.56 -10.07
CA ILE A 53 14.44 -8.19 -8.75
C ILE A 53 15.58 -9.21 -8.73
N ALA A 54 16.62 -8.91 -7.95
CA ALA A 54 17.82 -9.73 -7.85
C ALA A 54 17.52 -11.08 -7.19
N LYS A 55 18.26 -12.13 -7.58
CA LYS A 55 18.16 -13.52 -7.08
C LYS A 55 16.74 -14.11 -7.19
N GLY A 56 16.43 -14.74 -8.32
CA GLY A 56 15.18 -15.52 -8.50
C GLY A 56 13.96 -14.73 -9.00
N GLY A 57 14.12 -13.44 -9.33
CA GLY A 57 13.11 -12.65 -10.03
C GLY A 57 11.81 -12.49 -9.23
N MET A 58 10.68 -12.55 -9.94
CA MET A 58 9.34 -12.33 -9.35
C MET A 58 8.95 -13.34 -8.27
N ASN A 59 9.63 -14.49 -8.15
CA ASN A 59 9.42 -15.42 -7.04
C ASN A 59 9.73 -14.79 -5.66
N HIS A 60 10.56 -13.74 -5.64
CA HIS A 60 10.91 -12.98 -4.44
C HIS A 60 10.20 -11.64 -4.33
N CYS A 61 9.11 -11.43 -5.07
CA CYS A 61 8.37 -10.16 -5.03
C CYS A 61 7.90 -9.80 -3.62
N GLN A 62 7.51 -10.79 -2.80
CA GLN A 62 7.08 -10.56 -1.42
C GLN A 62 8.24 -10.03 -0.54
N ASP A 63 9.44 -10.58 -0.73
CA ASP A 63 10.65 -10.14 -0.01
C ASP A 63 11.00 -8.69 -0.40
N GLU A 64 10.85 -8.33 -1.67
CA GLU A 64 11.09 -6.96 -2.15
C GLU A 64 10.10 -5.96 -1.58
N MET A 65 8.81 -6.31 -1.49
CA MET A 65 7.82 -5.47 -0.78
C MET A 65 8.24 -5.23 0.67
N LYS A 66 8.67 -6.29 1.37
CA LYS A 66 9.12 -6.21 2.77
C LYS A 66 10.35 -5.33 2.94
N LYS A 67 11.33 -5.44 2.03
CA LYS A 67 12.53 -4.60 2.01
C LYS A 67 12.19 -3.14 1.75
N ALA A 68 11.34 -2.86 0.77
CA ALA A 68 10.90 -1.50 0.44
C ALA A 68 10.29 -0.79 1.65
N VAL A 69 9.45 -1.50 2.42
CA VAL A 69 8.87 -0.95 3.66
C VAL A 69 9.92 -0.80 4.75
N LYS A 70 10.75 -1.83 4.98
CA LYS A 70 11.81 -1.77 6.02
C LYS A 70 12.83 -0.66 5.78
N ALA A 71 13.10 -0.32 4.51
CA ALA A 71 14.01 0.74 4.13
C ALA A 71 13.38 2.15 4.19
N GLY A 72 12.07 2.27 4.43
CA GLY A 72 11.35 3.54 4.38
C GLY A 72 11.11 4.08 2.96
N TYR A 73 11.35 3.27 1.92
CA TYR A 73 11.03 3.62 0.54
C TYR A 73 9.52 3.61 0.29
N TRP A 74 8.81 2.69 0.94
CA TRP A 74 7.35 2.59 0.91
C TRP A 74 6.78 2.64 2.33
N ASN A 75 5.78 3.47 2.58
CA ASN A 75 5.20 3.63 3.91
C ASN A 75 3.82 2.96 3.97
N LEU A 76 3.55 2.25 5.06
CA LEU A 76 2.24 1.66 5.31
C LEU A 76 1.44 2.58 6.23
N PHE A 77 0.28 3.02 5.78
CA PHE A 77 -0.63 3.85 6.58
C PHE A 77 -2.06 3.73 6.07
N SER A 78 -3.00 4.21 6.89
CA SER A 78 -4.36 4.55 6.50
C SER A 78 -4.73 5.92 7.07
N PHE A 79 -5.53 6.66 6.32
CA PHE A 79 -6.18 7.91 6.69
C PHE A 79 -7.68 7.68 6.56
N ASN A 80 -8.37 7.66 7.71
CA ASN A 80 -9.82 7.56 7.77
C ASN A 80 -10.40 8.93 8.14
N PRO A 81 -11.20 9.55 7.26
CA PRO A 81 -11.82 10.85 7.53
C PRO A 81 -13.08 10.78 8.42
N ALA A 82 -13.60 9.58 8.72
CA ALA A 82 -14.77 9.37 9.58
C ALA A 82 -14.42 9.34 11.09
#